data_AF-A0A2W5M4J5-F1
#
_entry.id   AF-A0A2W5M4J5-F1
#
_cell.length_a   1.000
_cell.length_b   1.000
_cell.length_c   1.000
_cell.angle_alpha   90.00
_cell.angle_beta   90.00
_cell.angle_gamma   90.00
#
_symmetry.space_group_name_H-M   'P 1'
#
loop_
_entity.id
_entity.type
_entity.pdbx_description
1 polymer ?
#
loop_
_entity_poly.entity_id
_entity_poly.type
_entity_poly.pdbx_seq_one_letter_code
_entity_poly.pdbx_strand_id
1 'polypeptide(L)'
;MHRSYHRKLAEQASLYPVFHILESGYRAKLGSWLENDYGVDRWWEPILAELRHDRDLTEVNGVAITHSALRALQNLIKNVEGDRYDRGVLAQADGHGVLARAKMSDIEELIFQHWPHFKKELRGRFSNGSLVEQATFKAKFKRVRDARNEAYHHREVGRRAEIVGLAEELLDLIDVHLGSVVDHAAQLAPKIQASGVRADARHLALCAVDRSFRIETVQHGRDPAEAEVTAMTGGDAIARPEGRAPDCASS
;
A
#
# COMPACT_ATOMS: atom_id res chain seq x y z
N MET A 1 -23.70 -2.60 14.15
CA MET A 1 -22.27 -2.96 14.35
C MET A 1 -21.64 -3.57 13.07
N HIS A 2 -22.25 -4.57 12.44
CA HIS A 2 -21.74 -5.19 11.19
C HIS A 2 -21.52 -4.22 10.02
N ARG A 3 -22.43 -3.29 9.74
CA ARG A 3 -22.31 -2.34 8.61
C ARG A 3 -21.09 -1.42 8.73
N SER A 4 -20.84 -0.87 9.91
CA SER A 4 -19.67 -0.02 10.16
C SER A 4 -18.36 -0.80 10.08
N TYR A 5 -18.37 -2.07 10.51
CA TYR A 5 -17.22 -2.96 10.40
C TYR A 5 -16.91 -3.33 8.94
N HIS A 6 -17.91 -3.77 8.16
CA HIS A 6 -17.74 -4.10 6.75
C HIS A 6 -17.36 -2.87 5.91
N ARG A 7 -17.90 -1.69 6.23
CA ARG A 7 -17.46 -0.43 5.60
C ARG A 7 -15.99 -0.15 5.89
N LYS A 8 -15.55 -0.22 7.15
CA LYS A 8 -14.14 -0.01 7.51
C LYS A 8 -13.21 -1.01 6.81
N LEU A 9 -13.63 -2.28 6.74
CA LEU A 9 -12.89 -3.31 6.00
C LEU A 9 -12.82 -3.01 4.50
N ALA A 10 -13.92 -2.62 3.86
CA ALA A 10 -13.93 -2.28 2.44
C ALA A 10 -13.05 -1.06 2.15
N GLU A 11 -13.09 -0.05 3.01
CA GLU A 11 -12.26 1.15 2.88
C GLU A 11 -10.78 0.90 3.23
N GLN A 12 -10.45 -0.16 3.98
CA GLN A 12 -9.07 -0.62 4.17
C GLN A 12 -8.63 -1.46 2.95
N ALA A 13 -9.52 -2.32 2.45
CA ALA A 13 -9.29 -3.18 1.29
C ALA A 13 -8.94 -2.35 0.05
N SER A 14 -9.59 -1.20 -0.15
CA SER A 14 -9.36 -0.33 -1.30
C SER A 14 -7.95 0.28 -1.36
N LEU A 15 -7.21 0.31 -0.26
CA LEU A 15 -5.85 0.87 -0.24
C LEU A 15 -4.75 -0.14 -0.59
N TYR A 16 -5.00 -1.44 -0.43
CA TYR A 16 -3.97 -2.45 -0.72
C TYR A 16 -3.46 -2.41 -2.16
N PRO A 17 -4.31 -2.27 -3.20
CA PRO A 17 -3.82 -2.15 -4.57
C PRO A 17 -2.89 -0.95 -4.75
N VAL A 18 -3.24 0.20 -4.18
CA VAL A 18 -2.41 1.42 -4.26
C VAL A 18 -1.05 1.20 -3.62
N PHE A 19 -1.01 0.66 -2.40
CA PHE A 19 0.24 0.36 -1.72
C PHE A 19 1.06 -0.69 -2.48
N HIS A 20 0.41 -1.71 -3.02
CA HIS A 20 1.08 -2.76 -3.78
C HIS A 20 1.71 -2.22 -5.08
N ILE A 21 1.01 -1.37 -5.83
CA ILE A 21 1.54 -0.75 -7.05
C ILE A 21 2.73 0.16 -6.72
N LEU A 22 2.61 0.99 -5.69
CA LEU A 22 3.72 1.83 -5.20
C LEU A 22 4.94 0.98 -4.84
N GLU A 23 4.72 -0.04 -4.02
CA GLU A 23 5.73 -0.98 -3.57
C GLU A 23 6.45 -1.67 -4.74
N SER A 24 5.69 -2.21 -5.68
CA SER A 24 6.23 -2.93 -6.84
C SER A 24 6.94 -1.98 -7.81
N GLY A 25 6.37 -0.82 -8.09
CA GLY A 25 6.95 0.19 -8.98
C GLY A 25 8.30 0.70 -8.47
N TYR A 26 8.38 1.08 -7.19
CA TYR A 26 9.63 1.56 -6.61
C TYR A 26 10.69 0.46 -6.48
N ARG A 27 10.31 -0.79 -6.18
CA ARG A 27 11.25 -1.92 -6.19
C ARG A 27 11.81 -2.20 -7.59
N ALA A 28 10.96 -2.19 -8.61
CA ALA A 28 11.37 -2.39 -10.00
C ALA A 28 12.30 -1.26 -10.48
N LYS A 29 11.90 0.00 -10.26
CA LYS A 29 12.69 1.17 -10.65
C LYS A 29 14.03 1.23 -9.92
N LEU A 30 14.05 0.97 -8.60
CA LEU A 30 15.29 0.94 -7.83
C LEU A 30 16.20 -0.21 -8.27
N GLY A 31 15.64 -1.39 -8.59
CA GLY A 31 16.41 -2.52 -9.11
C GLY A 31 17.11 -2.20 -10.40
N SER A 32 16.34 -1.74 -11.41
CA SER A 32 16.90 -1.33 -12.70
C SER A 32 17.92 -0.20 -12.57
N TRP A 33 17.68 0.77 -11.67
CA TRP A 33 18.65 1.83 -11.44
C TRP A 33 19.95 1.31 -10.80
N LEU A 34 19.90 0.46 -9.77
CA LEU A 34 21.10 -0.12 -9.15
C LEU A 34 21.92 -0.95 -10.14
N GLU A 35 21.26 -1.72 -11.00
CA GLU A 35 21.90 -2.51 -12.06
C GLU A 35 22.61 -1.59 -13.07
N ASN A 36 21.99 -0.48 -13.46
CA ASN A 36 22.59 0.51 -14.36
C ASN A 36 23.74 1.31 -13.70
N ASP A 37 23.59 1.72 -12.43
CA ASP A 37 24.57 2.56 -11.72
C ASP A 37 25.84 1.76 -11.41
N TYR A 38 25.70 0.49 -10.99
CA TYR A 38 26.83 -0.41 -10.75
C TYR A 38 27.25 -1.20 -11.99
N GLY A 39 26.47 -1.20 -13.07
CA GLY A 39 26.78 -1.92 -14.31
C GLY A 39 26.78 -3.45 -14.17
N VAL A 40 26.04 -4.00 -13.21
CA VAL A 40 25.94 -5.45 -12.97
C VAL A 40 24.58 -5.86 -12.38
N ASP A 41 23.96 -6.89 -12.96
CA ASP A 41 22.62 -7.39 -12.57
C ASP A 41 22.57 -7.87 -11.12
N ARG A 42 23.69 -8.42 -10.63
CA ARG A 42 23.86 -8.94 -9.27
C ARG A 42 24.74 -8.02 -8.43
N TRP A 43 24.44 -6.73 -8.42
CA TRP A 43 25.16 -5.71 -7.62
C TRP A 43 25.33 -6.06 -6.14
N TRP A 44 24.46 -6.91 -5.59
CA TRP A 44 24.49 -7.37 -4.20
C TRP A 44 25.50 -8.48 -3.94
N GLU A 45 25.89 -9.25 -4.97
CA GLU A 45 26.72 -10.45 -4.83
C GLU A 45 28.14 -10.14 -4.33
N PRO A 46 28.85 -9.12 -4.85
CA PRO A 46 30.13 -8.69 -4.29
C PRO A 46 30.01 -8.25 -2.83
N ILE A 47 28.93 -7.53 -2.48
CA ILE A 47 28.68 -7.05 -1.12
C ILE A 47 28.47 -8.24 -0.17
N LEU A 48 27.68 -9.23 -0.56
CA LEU A 48 27.45 -10.44 0.22
C LEU A 48 28.74 -11.26 0.42
N ALA A 49 29.58 -11.34 -0.62
CA ALA A 49 30.87 -12.03 -0.54
C ALA A 49 31.78 -11.38 0.52
N GLU A 50 31.91 -10.05 0.50
CA GLU A 50 32.72 -9.32 1.47
C GLU A 50 32.14 -9.40 2.89
N LEU A 51 30.81 -9.33 3.04
CA LEU A 51 30.12 -9.50 4.33
C LEU A 51 30.39 -10.88 4.98
N ARG A 52 30.48 -11.94 4.18
CA ARG A 52 30.79 -13.30 4.67
C ARG A 52 32.23 -13.43 5.14
N HIS A 53 33.12 -12.57 4.68
CA HIS A 53 34.55 -12.58 5.00
C HIS A 53 34.96 -11.45 5.96
N ASP A 54 34.00 -10.65 6.45
CA ASP A 54 34.23 -9.48 7.32
C ASP A 54 35.24 -8.51 6.73
N ARG A 55 35.11 -8.24 5.42
CA ARG A 55 35.96 -7.33 4.66
C ARG A 55 35.21 -6.06 4.27
N ASP A 56 35.96 -4.97 4.17
CA ASP A 56 35.44 -3.69 3.72
C ASP A 56 35.37 -3.65 2.20
N LEU A 57 34.26 -3.12 1.68
CA LEU A 57 34.04 -2.89 0.25
C LEU A 57 34.05 -1.38 -0.02
N THR A 58 34.89 -0.92 -0.93
CA THR A 58 34.94 0.51 -1.32
C THR A 58 34.29 0.78 -2.67
N GLU A 59 34.04 -0.26 -3.47
CA GLU A 59 33.49 -0.16 -4.81
C GLU A 59 32.70 -1.42 -5.20
N VAL A 60 31.71 -1.26 -6.07
CA VAL A 60 30.99 -2.37 -6.72
C VAL A 60 31.26 -2.26 -8.21
N ASN A 61 31.89 -3.27 -8.81
CA ASN A 61 32.20 -3.30 -10.25
C ASN A 61 32.94 -2.02 -10.73
N GLY A 62 33.92 -1.55 -9.94
CA GLY A 62 34.70 -0.34 -10.23
C GLY A 62 33.96 0.99 -9.96
N VAL A 63 32.72 0.95 -9.47
CA VAL A 63 31.96 2.15 -9.09
C VAL A 63 32.11 2.38 -7.59
N ALA A 64 32.72 3.50 -7.22
CA ALA A 64 32.91 3.87 -5.82
C ALA A 64 31.57 4.02 -5.09
N ILE A 65 31.47 3.42 -3.90
CA ILE A 65 30.28 3.49 -3.06
C ILE A 65 30.56 4.31 -1.80
N THR A 66 29.62 5.19 -1.43
CA THR A 66 29.74 5.93 -0.16
C THR A 66 29.52 4.98 1.02
N HIS A 67 30.17 5.26 2.15
CA HIS A 67 30.01 4.44 3.35
C HIS A 67 28.53 4.33 3.81
N SER A 68 27.74 5.39 3.65
CA SER A 68 26.32 5.38 4.05
C SER A 68 25.46 4.55 3.09
N ALA A 69 25.72 4.61 1.79
CA ALA A 69 25.10 3.75 0.79
C ALA A 69 25.43 2.27 1.02
N LEU A 70 26.72 1.96 1.22
CA LEU A 70 27.17 0.61 1.52
C LEU A 70 26.46 0.04 2.75
N ARG A 71 26.43 0.83 3.84
CA ARG A 71 25.75 0.41 5.07
C ARG A 71 24.26 0.12 4.85
N ALA A 72 23.58 0.90 4.01
CA ALA A 72 22.18 0.64 3.67
C ALA A 72 22.00 -0.67 2.88
N LEU A 73 22.88 -0.95 1.90
CA LEU A 73 22.87 -2.21 1.15
C LEU A 73 23.19 -3.41 2.05
N GLN A 74 24.19 -3.29 2.93
CA GLN A 74 24.55 -4.33 3.90
C GLN A 74 23.39 -4.64 4.86
N ASN A 75 22.70 -3.62 5.37
CA ASN A 75 21.52 -3.79 6.21
C ASN A 75 20.37 -4.48 5.45
N LEU A 76 20.15 -4.12 4.19
CA LEU A 76 19.17 -4.79 3.34
C LEU A 76 19.52 -6.26 3.14
N ILE A 77 20.77 -6.58 2.77
CA ILE A 77 21.23 -7.96 2.56
C ILE A 77 21.07 -8.75 3.86
N LYS A 78 21.48 -8.20 4.99
CA LYS A 78 21.31 -8.80 6.32
C LYS A 78 19.84 -9.04 6.67
N ASN A 79 18.93 -8.12 6.33
CA ASN A 79 17.50 -8.30 6.56
C ASN A 79 16.92 -9.46 5.74
N VAL A 80 17.46 -9.74 4.56
CA VAL A 80 17.00 -10.82 3.67
C VAL A 80 17.66 -12.16 4.00
N GLU A 81 18.99 -12.20 4.07
CA GLU A 81 19.81 -13.40 4.34
C GLU A 81 19.88 -13.77 5.82
N GLY A 82 19.52 -12.87 6.73
CA GLY A 82 19.71 -13.05 8.17
C GLY A 82 21.14 -12.77 8.64
N ASP A 83 21.32 -12.80 9.97
CA ASP A 83 22.57 -12.37 10.62
C ASP A 83 23.81 -13.20 10.26
N ARG A 84 23.62 -14.43 9.78
CA ARG A 84 24.69 -15.38 9.45
C ARG A 84 24.98 -15.50 7.96
N TYR A 85 24.20 -14.83 7.11
CA TYR A 85 24.37 -14.85 5.65
C TYR A 85 24.33 -16.24 4.99
N ASP A 86 23.65 -17.20 5.63
CA ASP A 86 23.67 -18.62 5.32
C ASP A 86 22.32 -19.19 4.85
N ARG A 87 21.27 -18.36 4.75
CA ARG A 87 19.95 -18.82 4.31
C ARG A 87 19.90 -19.16 2.83
N GLY A 88 20.79 -18.58 2.02
CA GLY A 88 20.88 -18.83 0.58
C GLY A 88 19.68 -18.31 -0.21
N VAL A 89 18.94 -17.36 0.36
CA VAL A 89 17.72 -16.78 -0.24
C VAL A 89 18.05 -16.01 -1.52
N LEU A 90 19.23 -15.41 -1.57
CA LEU A 90 19.72 -14.60 -2.67
C LEU A 90 20.51 -15.40 -3.71
N ALA A 91 20.85 -16.66 -3.46
CA ALA A 91 21.77 -17.43 -4.32
C ALA A 91 21.38 -17.47 -5.82
N GLN A 92 20.09 -17.32 -6.12
CA GLN A 92 19.55 -17.28 -7.49
C GLN A 92 18.74 -16.00 -7.78
N ALA A 93 18.83 -14.99 -6.91
CA ALA A 93 18.10 -13.74 -7.08
C ALA A 93 18.83 -12.79 -8.05
N ASP A 94 18.07 -12.10 -8.87
CA ASP A 94 18.50 -10.88 -9.56
C ASP A 94 18.29 -9.66 -8.64
N GLY A 95 18.70 -8.47 -9.09
CA GLY A 95 18.53 -7.23 -8.33
C GLY A 95 17.07 -6.98 -7.94
N HIS A 96 16.13 -7.24 -8.85
CA HIS A 96 14.70 -7.16 -8.55
C HIS A 96 14.26 -8.16 -7.46
N GLY A 97 14.70 -9.41 -7.55
CA GLY A 97 14.38 -10.47 -6.59
C GLY A 97 14.89 -10.17 -5.18
N VAL A 98 16.05 -9.53 -5.06
CA VAL A 98 16.53 -9.01 -3.77
C VAL A 98 15.54 -7.98 -3.21
N LEU A 99 15.19 -6.96 -4.01
CA LEU A 99 14.33 -5.86 -3.58
C LEU A 99 12.88 -6.29 -3.31
N ALA A 100 12.39 -7.32 -4.02
CA ALA A 100 11.09 -7.95 -3.76
C ALA A 100 10.98 -8.51 -2.33
N ARG A 101 12.10 -8.88 -1.71
CA ARG A 101 12.17 -9.40 -0.34
C ARG A 101 12.47 -8.31 0.70
N ALA A 102 12.85 -7.11 0.26
CA ALA A 102 13.20 -6.01 1.13
C ALA A 102 11.97 -5.34 1.73
N LYS A 103 12.13 -4.80 2.95
CA LYS A 103 11.08 -3.99 3.59
C LYS A 103 11.00 -2.63 2.92
N MET A 104 9.85 -1.97 2.96
CA MET A 104 9.72 -0.61 2.42
C MET A 104 10.63 0.41 3.10
N SER A 105 11.03 0.19 4.36
CA SER A 105 12.05 0.99 5.02
C SER A 105 13.42 0.86 4.38
N ASP A 106 13.77 -0.33 3.87
CA ASP A 106 15.05 -0.58 3.20
C ASP A 106 15.05 0.12 1.83
N ILE A 107 13.94 0.03 1.10
CA ILE A 107 13.74 0.73 -0.18
C ILE A 107 13.87 2.25 0.00
N GLU A 108 13.20 2.79 1.02
CA GLU A 108 13.27 4.20 1.38
C GLU A 108 14.71 4.63 1.68
N GLU A 109 15.41 3.88 2.55
CA GLU A 109 16.77 4.21 2.96
C GLU A 109 17.74 4.18 1.77
N LEU A 110 17.63 3.17 0.90
CA LEU A 110 18.45 3.06 -0.30
C LEU A 110 18.27 4.23 -1.25
N ILE A 111 17.02 4.64 -1.50
CA ILE A 111 16.71 5.81 -2.33
C ILE A 111 17.39 7.06 -1.75
N PHE A 112 17.39 7.23 -0.42
CA PHE A 112 18.00 8.42 0.18
C PHE A 112 19.51 8.41 0.14
N GLN A 113 20.14 7.29 0.44
CA GLN A 113 21.59 7.20 0.42
C GLN A 113 22.15 7.37 -1.00
N HIS A 114 21.35 7.06 -2.02
CA HIS A 114 21.71 7.24 -3.43
C HIS A 114 21.02 8.44 -4.10
N TRP A 115 20.43 9.35 -3.32
CA TRP A 115 19.58 10.42 -3.85
C TRP A 115 20.20 11.23 -5.01
N PRO A 116 21.48 11.66 -4.97
CA PRO A 116 22.06 12.44 -6.07
C PRO A 116 22.05 11.71 -7.41
N HIS A 117 22.11 10.37 -7.39
CA HIS A 117 22.07 9.52 -8.58
C HIS A 117 20.62 9.20 -8.94
N PHE A 118 19.86 8.70 -7.97
CA PHE A 118 18.47 8.31 -8.15
C PHE A 118 17.58 9.46 -8.65
N LYS A 119 17.80 10.70 -8.19
CA LYS A 119 17.03 11.87 -8.64
C LYS A 119 17.13 12.10 -10.15
N LYS A 120 18.23 11.71 -10.80
CA LYS A 120 18.43 11.87 -12.25
C LYS A 120 17.50 10.96 -13.06
N GLU A 121 17.07 9.86 -12.46
CA GLU A 121 16.16 8.87 -13.05
C GLU A 121 14.68 9.19 -12.85
N LEU A 122 14.37 10.20 -12.04
CA LEU A 122 13.02 10.66 -11.75
C LEU A 122 12.62 11.79 -12.67
N ARG A 123 11.30 11.92 -12.90
CA ARG A 123 10.77 13.19 -13.42
C ARG A 123 11.16 14.31 -12.46
N GLY A 124 11.73 15.39 -12.99
CA GLY A 124 12.30 16.47 -12.16
C GLY A 124 11.29 17.32 -11.38
N ARG A 125 9.98 17.09 -11.57
CA ARG A 125 8.89 17.88 -10.96
C ARG A 125 7.74 16.99 -10.52
N PHE A 126 7.07 17.40 -9.44
CA PHE A 126 5.76 16.87 -9.05
C PHE A 126 4.64 17.43 -9.97
N SER A 127 3.45 16.85 -9.86
CA SER A 127 2.24 17.27 -10.61
C SER A 127 1.88 18.75 -10.44
N ASN A 128 2.19 19.33 -9.27
CA ASN A 128 2.00 20.76 -8.98
C ASN A 128 3.11 21.67 -9.56
N GLY A 129 4.06 21.12 -10.32
CA GLY A 129 5.18 21.85 -10.92
C GLY A 129 6.38 22.10 -10.01
N SER A 130 6.30 21.77 -8.71
CA SER A 130 7.41 22.00 -7.77
C SER A 130 8.55 21.02 -8.04
N LEU A 131 9.79 21.45 -7.78
CA LEU A 131 10.96 20.60 -7.96
C LEU A 131 10.94 19.42 -6.99
N VAL A 132 11.47 18.29 -7.43
CA VAL A 132 11.66 17.11 -6.58
C VAL A 132 12.91 17.30 -5.73
N GLU A 133 12.70 17.74 -4.49
CA GLU A 133 13.74 17.85 -3.47
C GLU A 133 13.73 16.61 -2.56
N GLN A 134 14.92 16.25 -2.05
CA GLN A 134 15.09 15.05 -1.22
C GLN A 134 14.17 15.05 0.00
N ALA A 135 14.11 16.18 0.73
CA ALA A 135 13.33 16.30 1.95
C ALA A 135 11.82 16.15 1.68
N THR A 136 11.33 16.76 0.61
CA THR A 136 9.93 16.69 0.19
C THR A 136 9.57 15.28 -0.27
N PHE A 137 10.40 14.67 -1.11
CA PHE A 137 10.24 13.27 -1.52
C PHE A 137 10.20 12.36 -0.28
N LYS A 138 11.15 12.56 0.65
CA LYS A 138 11.23 11.78 1.89
C LYS A 138 9.97 11.87 2.74
N ALA A 139 9.48 13.08 2.96
CA ALA A 139 8.28 13.31 3.75
C ALA A 139 7.05 12.61 3.12
N LYS A 140 6.89 12.71 1.80
CA LYS A 140 5.78 12.06 1.07
C LYS A 140 5.90 10.54 1.12
N PHE A 141 7.06 9.99 0.77
CA PHE A 141 7.32 8.56 0.76
C PHE A 141 7.08 7.94 2.15
N LYS A 142 7.65 8.55 3.20
CA LYS A 142 7.45 8.14 4.58
C LYS A 142 5.97 8.13 4.97
N ARG A 143 5.21 9.17 4.61
CA ARG A 143 3.78 9.27 4.95
C ARG A 143 2.96 8.16 4.30
N VAL A 144 3.24 7.81 3.06
CA VAL A 144 2.57 6.69 2.38
C VAL A 144 3.01 5.34 2.98
N ARG A 145 4.29 5.17 3.30
CA ARG A 145 4.81 3.97 4.00
C ARG A 145 4.19 3.77 5.38
N ASP A 146 4.06 4.84 6.15
CA ASP A 146 3.48 4.77 7.50
C ASP A 146 1.98 4.40 7.40
N ALA A 147 1.23 5.01 6.46
CA ALA A 147 -0.15 4.63 6.15
C ALA A 147 -0.28 3.17 5.69
N ARG A 148 0.66 2.70 4.86
CA ARG A 148 0.77 1.30 4.46
C ARG A 148 0.94 0.39 5.67
N ASN A 149 1.87 0.70 6.58
CA ASN A 149 2.09 -0.11 7.78
C ASN A 149 0.85 -0.18 8.66
N GLU A 150 0.14 0.94 8.85
CA GLU A 150 -1.14 0.96 9.56
C GLU A 150 -2.16 0.00 8.90
N ALA A 151 -2.31 0.06 7.57
CA ALA A 151 -3.22 -0.83 6.84
C ALA A 151 -2.86 -2.31 6.98
N TYR A 152 -1.57 -2.68 6.86
CA TYR A 152 -1.12 -4.08 7.01
C TYR A 152 -1.24 -4.60 8.46
N HIS A 153 -1.36 -3.72 9.45
CA HIS A 153 -1.65 -4.08 10.84
C HIS A 153 -3.15 -3.96 11.18
N HIS A 154 -4.03 -3.88 10.18
CA HIS A 154 -5.48 -3.73 10.33
C HIS A 154 -5.91 -2.49 11.12
N ARG A 155 -5.07 -1.45 11.16
CA ARG A 155 -5.35 -0.18 11.82
C ARG A 155 -6.02 0.80 10.85
N GLU A 156 -6.69 1.80 11.42
CA GLU A 156 -7.41 2.80 10.64
C GLU A 156 -6.42 3.78 9.99
N VAL A 157 -6.49 3.91 8.67
CA VAL A 157 -5.69 4.89 7.92
C VAL A 157 -6.47 6.20 7.82
N GLY A 158 -5.99 7.24 8.51
CA GLY A 158 -6.55 8.59 8.39
C GLY A 158 -6.25 9.22 7.03
N ARG A 159 -7.09 10.19 6.61
CA ARG A 159 -6.88 11.04 5.41
C ARG A 159 -6.55 10.25 4.13
N ARG A 160 -7.30 9.18 3.86
CA ARG A 160 -7.03 8.24 2.76
C ARG A 160 -6.92 8.89 1.38
N ALA A 161 -7.78 9.84 1.05
CA ALA A 161 -7.71 10.57 -0.21
C ALA A 161 -6.38 11.32 -0.37
N GLU A 162 -5.86 11.90 0.73
CA GLU A 162 -4.54 12.53 0.76
C GLU A 162 -3.43 11.48 0.52
N ILE A 163 -3.51 10.31 1.17
CA ILE A 163 -2.53 9.22 0.99
C ILE A 163 -2.52 8.71 -0.45
N VAL A 164 -3.69 8.53 -1.07
CA VAL A 164 -3.81 8.11 -2.47
C VAL A 164 -3.23 9.17 -3.39
N GLY A 165 -3.52 10.45 -3.16
CA GLY A 165 -2.92 11.55 -3.94
C GLY A 165 -1.40 11.60 -3.81
N LEU A 166 -0.86 11.40 -2.60
CA LEU A 166 0.59 11.32 -2.40
C LEU A 166 1.22 10.10 -3.09
N ALA A 167 0.54 8.95 -3.06
CA ALA A 167 1.00 7.75 -3.76
C ALA A 167 1.03 7.97 -5.27
N GLU A 168 -0.01 8.59 -5.83
CA GLU A 168 -0.08 8.93 -7.25
C GLU A 168 1.05 9.88 -7.65
N GLU A 169 1.25 10.96 -6.90
CA GLU A 169 2.34 11.91 -7.18
C GLU A 169 3.72 11.24 -7.14
N LEU A 170 3.92 10.25 -6.27
CA LEU A 170 5.16 9.48 -6.21
C LEU A 170 5.29 8.50 -7.37
N LEU A 171 4.20 7.87 -7.80
CA LEU A 171 4.18 6.94 -8.93
C LEU A 171 4.41 7.68 -10.26
N ASP A 172 3.83 8.87 -10.42
CA ASP A 172 4.02 9.71 -11.61
C ASP A 172 5.50 10.06 -11.83
N LEU A 173 6.31 10.15 -10.76
CA LEU A 173 7.76 10.41 -10.86
C LEU A 173 8.53 9.30 -11.55
N ILE A 174 8.01 8.07 -11.53
CA ILE A 174 8.60 6.86 -12.11
C ILE A 174 7.78 6.35 -13.31
N ASP A 175 6.99 7.23 -13.93
CA ASP A 175 6.16 6.94 -15.11
C ASP A 175 5.10 5.85 -14.88
N VAL A 176 4.65 5.66 -13.64
CA VAL A 176 3.55 4.76 -13.28
C VAL A 176 2.34 5.60 -12.89
N HIS A 177 1.15 5.25 -13.38
CA HIS A 177 -0.06 6.02 -13.12
C HIS A 177 -1.15 5.08 -12.57
N LEU A 178 -1.74 5.36 -11.40
CA LEU A 178 -2.74 4.47 -10.81
C LEU A 178 -3.98 4.36 -11.70
N GLY A 179 -4.38 5.47 -12.34
CA GLY A 179 -5.50 5.48 -13.28
C GLY A 179 -5.30 4.49 -14.43
N SER A 180 -4.11 4.48 -15.04
CA SER A 180 -3.83 3.58 -16.16
C SER A 180 -3.74 2.12 -15.74
N VAL A 181 -3.29 1.83 -14.51
CA VAL A 181 -3.28 0.46 -13.98
C VAL A 181 -4.70 -0.04 -13.71
N VAL A 182 -5.60 0.80 -13.20
CA VAL A 182 -7.02 0.45 -13.02
C VAL A 182 -7.71 0.25 -14.37
N ASP A 183 -7.48 1.15 -15.33
CA ASP A 183 -8.03 1.04 -16.68
C ASP A 183 -7.52 -0.20 -17.40
N HIS A 184 -6.22 -0.50 -17.28
CA HIS A 184 -5.61 -1.68 -17.87
C HIS A 184 -6.07 -2.96 -17.17
N ALA A 185 -6.22 -2.95 -15.84
CA ALA A 185 -6.80 -4.07 -15.09
C ALA A 185 -8.27 -4.29 -15.46
N ALA A 186 -9.04 -3.24 -15.74
CA ALA A 186 -10.42 -3.35 -16.23
C ALA A 186 -10.48 -3.90 -17.67
N GLN A 187 -9.51 -3.54 -18.52
CA GLN A 187 -9.37 -4.06 -19.89
C GLN A 187 -8.90 -5.52 -19.93
N LEU A 188 -7.99 -5.90 -19.01
CA LEU A 188 -7.43 -7.24 -18.87
C LEU A 188 -8.23 -8.13 -17.93
N ALA A 189 -9.24 -7.58 -17.24
CA ALA A 189 -10.08 -8.34 -16.32
C ALA A 189 -10.59 -9.56 -17.09
N PRO A 190 -10.23 -10.80 -16.68
CA PRO A 190 -10.79 -11.98 -17.32
C PRO A 190 -12.30 -11.83 -17.26
N LYS A 191 -12.98 -11.96 -18.42
CA LYS A 191 -14.46 -12.01 -18.50
C LYS A 191 -14.93 -12.73 -17.27
N ILE A 192 -15.65 -12.01 -16.39
CA ILE A 192 -16.04 -12.46 -15.05
C ILE A 192 -16.20 -13.96 -15.09
N GLN A 193 -15.20 -14.71 -14.62
CA GLN A 193 -15.48 -16.09 -14.27
C GLN A 193 -16.48 -15.91 -13.15
N ALA A 194 -17.73 -16.27 -13.42
CA ALA A 194 -18.76 -16.35 -12.42
C ALA A 194 -18.28 -17.40 -11.40
N SER A 195 -17.39 -16.98 -10.50
CA SER A 195 -17.12 -17.66 -9.26
C SER A 195 -18.36 -17.42 -8.42
N GLY A 196 -19.38 -18.20 -8.72
CA GLY A 196 -20.54 -18.36 -7.87
C GLY A 196 -20.09 -19.09 -6.63
N VAL A 197 -19.40 -18.40 -5.72
CA VAL A 197 -19.37 -18.85 -4.33
C VAL A 197 -20.81 -18.73 -3.87
N ARG A 198 -21.48 -19.88 -3.79
CA ARG A 198 -22.88 -19.97 -3.34
C ARG A 198 -22.92 -19.30 -1.97
N ALA A 199 -23.68 -18.20 -1.86
CA ALA A 199 -23.87 -17.53 -0.57
C ALA A 199 -24.46 -18.55 0.40
N ASP A 200 -23.68 -18.93 1.41
CA ASP A 200 -24.13 -19.81 2.48
C ASP A 200 -25.26 -19.11 3.26
N ALA A 201 -26.21 -19.86 3.81
CA ALA A 201 -27.33 -19.32 4.60
C ALA A 201 -26.84 -18.40 5.74
N ARG A 202 -25.63 -18.63 6.28
CA ARG A 202 -25.00 -17.74 7.28
C ARG A 202 -24.63 -16.34 6.75
N HIS A 203 -24.40 -16.20 5.44
CA HIS A 203 -24.17 -14.90 4.79
C HIS A 203 -25.49 -14.15 4.52
N LEU A 204 -26.59 -14.88 4.34
CA LEU A 204 -27.94 -14.33 4.20
C LEU A 204 -28.57 -13.95 5.55
N ALA A 205 -28.20 -14.62 6.64
CA ALA A 205 -28.61 -14.24 8.00
C ALA A 205 -28.08 -12.85 8.45
N LEU A 206 -27.15 -12.27 7.68
CA LEU A 206 -26.63 -10.91 7.86
C LEU A 206 -27.34 -9.87 6.97
N CYS A 207 -28.27 -10.29 6.11
CA CYS A 207 -29.09 -9.41 5.27
C CYS A 207 -30.44 -9.12 5.96
N ALA A 208 -30.64 -7.84 6.28
CA ALA A 208 -31.90 -7.14 6.58
C ALA A 208 -33.02 -8.01 7.16
N VAL A 209 -32.90 -8.36 8.45
CA VAL A 209 -34.06 -8.69 9.26
C VAL A 209 -34.40 -7.42 10.05
N ASP A 210 -35.63 -6.92 9.91
CA ASP A 210 -36.14 -5.90 10.84
C ASP A 210 -36.10 -6.50 12.24
N ARG A 211 -35.22 -5.96 13.08
CA ARG A 211 -35.18 -6.30 14.49
C ARG A 211 -35.61 -5.08 15.27
N SER A 212 -36.75 -5.18 15.93
CA SER A 212 -37.17 -4.28 16.98
C SER A 212 -36.47 -4.68 18.28
N PHE A 213 -35.81 -3.73 18.91
CA PHE A 213 -35.21 -3.89 20.23
C PHE A 213 -35.86 -2.91 21.18
N ARG A 214 -36.22 -3.36 22.38
CA ARG A 214 -36.53 -2.45 23.50
C ARG A 214 -35.24 -2.05 24.17
N ILE A 215 -35.00 -0.75 24.24
CA ILE A 215 -33.86 -0.18 24.93
C ILE A 215 -34.41 0.54 26.15
N GLU A 216 -34.03 0.07 27.33
CA GLU A 216 -34.18 0.85 28.56
C GLU A 216 -33.02 1.84 28.65
N THR A 217 -33.34 3.13 28.53
CA THR A 217 -32.37 4.19 28.78
C THR A 217 -32.42 4.60 30.24
N VAL A 218 -31.40 4.21 31.00
CA VAL A 218 -31.20 4.67 32.38
C VAL A 218 -30.29 5.89 32.36
N GLN A 219 -30.85 7.08 32.61
CA GLN A 219 -30.07 8.29 32.89
C GLN A 219 -29.96 8.48 34.41
N HIS A 220 -28.76 8.78 34.90
CA HIS A 220 -28.50 8.92 36.32
C HIS A 220 -29.41 10.00 36.95
N GLY A 221 -30.28 9.60 37.89
CA GLY A 221 -31.21 10.49 38.58
C GLY A 221 -32.58 10.71 37.91
N ARG A 222 -32.93 9.90 36.89
CA ARG A 222 -34.28 9.85 36.30
C ARG A 222 -34.80 8.42 36.22
N ASP A 223 -36.11 8.26 36.27
CA ASP A 223 -36.76 6.96 36.06
C ASP A 223 -36.46 6.43 34.65
N PRO A 224 -36.25 5.12 34.50
CA PRO A 224 -35.92 4.50 33.22
C PRO A 224 -37.04 4.72 32.20
N ALA A 225 -36.66 5.15 30.99
CA ALA A 225 -37.57 5.28 29.86
C ALA A 225 -37.31 4.15 28.86
N GLU A 226 -38.36 3.39 28.54
CA GLU A 226 -38.34 2.38 27.48
C GLU A 226 -38.63 3.02 26.12
N ALA A 227 -37.78 2.74 25.15
CA ALA A 227 -38.01 3.07 23.74
C ALA A 227 -37.88 1.82 22.87
N GLU A 228 -38.84 1.62 21.96
CA GLU A 228 -38.77 0.58 20.94
C GLU A 228 -38.12 1.15 19.68
N VAL A 229 -37.00 0.54 19.26
CA VAL A 229 -36.20 1.01 18.12
C VAL A 229 -36.10 -0.11 17.10
N THR A 230 -36.53 0.17 15.87
CA THR A 230 -36.40 -0.74 14.72
C THR A 230 -35.17 -0.34 13.90
N ALA A 231 -34.26 -1.29 13.65
CA ALA A 231 -33.06 -1.02 12.84
C ALA A 231 -32.81 -2.11 11.79
N MET A 232 -32.52 -1.69 10.56
CA MET A 232 -32.12 -2.58 9.47
C MET A 232 -30.62 -2.86 9.48
N THR A 233 -30.23 -4.14 9.52
CA THR A 233 -28.84 -4.58 9.35
C THR A 233 -28.60 -5.02 7.91
N GLY A 234 -28.20 -4.09 7.02
CA GLY A 234 -27.87 -4.41 5.62
C GLY A 234 -27.02 -3.33 4.96
N GLY A 235 -26.05 -3.75 4.14
CA GLY A 235 -24.97 -2.92 3.58
C GLY A 235 -25.31 -2.10 2.34
N ASP A 236 -26.45 -2.32 1.68
CA ASP A 236 -26.85 -1.57 0.49
C ASP A 236 -28.00 -0.61 0.79
N ALA A 237 -27.66 0.66 0.98
CA ALA A 237 -28.60 1.76 0.84
C ALA A 237 -27.81 3.01 0.48
N ILE A 238 -27.60 3.21 -0.83
CA ILE A 238 -27.45 4.54 -1.42
C ILE A 238 -28.85 5.15 -1.34
N ALA A 239 -29.05 6.12 -0.44
CA ALA A 239 -30.32 6.82 -0.32
C ALA A 239 -30.61 7.60 -1.60
N ARG A 240 -31.73 7.29 -2.27
CA ARG A 240 -32.39 8.25 -3.17
C ARG A 240 -33.36 9.09 -2.33
N PRO A 241 -33.45 10.41 -2.53
CA PRO A 241 -34.51 11.20 -1.92
C PRO A 241 -35.84 10.82 -2.57
N GLU A 242 -36.82 10.42 -1.74
CA GLU A 242 -38.20 10.24 -2.15
C GLU A 242 -38.82 11.61 -2.47
N GLY A 243 -38.73 12.00 -3.74
CA GLY A 243 -39.59 13.01 -4.33
C GLY A 243 -40.97 12.40 -4.56
N ARG A 244 -41.92 12.81 -3.73
CA ARG A 244 -43.36 12.50 -3.82
C ARG A 244 -43.91 12.95 -5.19
N ALA A 245 -44.57 12.05 -5.93
CA ALA A 245 -45.44 12.40 -7.05
C ALA A 245 -46.77 11.62 -6.91
N PRO A 246 -47.90 12.18 -7.40
CA PRO A 246 -49.22 12.00 -6.81
C PRO A 246 -49.96 10.75 -7.28
N ASP A 247 -50.78 10.19 -6.39
CA ASP A 247 -51.73 9.14 -6.69
C ASP A 247 -52.79 9.64 -7.68
N CYS A 248 -52.82 9.02 -8.86
CA CYS A 248 -54.00 8.97 -9.70
C CYS A 248 -54.98 7.98 -9.07
N ALA A 249 -56.08 8.48 -8.49
CA ALA A 249 -57.25 7.67 -8.17
C ALA A 249 -58.22 7.74 -9.36
N SER A 250 -58.44 6.60 -10.00
CA SER A 250 -59.51 6.35 -10.95
C SER A 250 -60.80 6.01 -10.21
N SER A 251 -61.85 6.80 -10.41
CA SER A 251 -63.26 6.39 -10.54
C SER A 251 -64.04 7.54 -11.15
#